data_AF-A0AAU1X627-F1
#
_entry.id   AF-A0AAU1X627-F1
#
_cell.length_a   1.000
_cell.length_b   1.000
_cell.length_c   1.000
_cell.angle_alpha   90.00
_cell.angle_beta   90.00
_cell.angle_gamma   90.00
#
_symmetry.space_group_name_H-M   'P 1'
#
loop_
_entity.id
_entity.type
_entity.pdbx_description
1 polymer ?
#
loop_
_entity_poly.entity_id
_entity_poly.type
_entity_poly.pdbx_seq_one_letter_code
_entity_poly.pdbx_strand_id
1 'polypeptide(L)' 'MSAHLPDPGARSATRPYGGGVPPGETPPGESSTGSGAGPYRPLTRGWAKGPLLVICLLALVCALFFLAYAIMLDL' A
#
# COMPACT_ATOMS: atom_id res chain seq x y z
N MET A 1 22.39 -56.91 -22.49
CA MET A 1 21.62 -55.98 -21.63
C MET A 1 21.57 -54.63 -22.33
N SER A 2 20.48 -54.32 -23.03
CA SER A 2 20.32 -53.06 -23.76
C SER A 2 19.53 -52.10 -22.89
N ALA A 3 20.14 -50.96 -22.53
CA ALA A 3 19.50 -49.94 -21.70
C ALA A 3 18.42 -49.19 -22.50
N HIS A 4 17.21 -49.15 -21.96
CA HIS A 4 16.11 -48.36 -22.51
C HIS A 4 16.28 -46.90 -22.09
N LEU A 5 16.70 -46.03 -23.01
CA LEU A 5 16.75 -44.58 -22.79
C LEU A 5 15.41 -43.96 -23.28
N PRO A 6 14.69 -43.17 -22.47
CA PRO A 6 13.50 -42.47 -22.93
C PRO A 6 13.85 -41.41 -23.98
N ASP A 7 13.14 -41.42 -25.11
CA ASP A 7 13.31 -40.56 -26.27
C ASP A 7 13.01 -39.07 -25.94
N PRO A 8 13.94 -38.11 -26.15
CA PRO A 8 13.72 -36.68 -25.94
C PRO A 8 12.89 -36.00 -27.05
N GLY A 9 12.05 -36.76 -27.78
CA GLY A 9 11.42 -36.36 -29.04
C GLY A 9 9.91 -36.14 -29.06
N ALA A 10 9.17 -36.23 -27.95
CA ALA A 10 7.71 -36.03 -27.96
C ALA A 10 7.31 -34.54 -27.96
N ARG A 11 7.59 -33.85 -29.07
CA ARG A 11 7.01 -32.53 -29.39
C ARG A 11 5.58 -32.70 -29.89
N SER A 12 4.60 -32.68 -28.99
CA SER A 12 3.21 -32.28 -29.30
C SER A 12 2.43 -32.05 -28.02
N ALA A 13 2.70 -30.94 -27.33
CA ALA A 13 1.76 -30.40 -26.35
C ALA A 13 1.03 -29.23 -27.03
N THR A 14 -0.11 -29.53 -27.65
CA THR A 14 -1.11 -28.54 -28.05
C THR A 14 -1.35 -27.60 -26.87
N ARG A 15 -0.91 -26.34 -26.96
CA ARG A 15 -1.25 -25.30 -25.99
C ARG A 15 -2.64 -24.79 -26.33
N PRO A 16 -3.67 -24.94 -25.48
CA PRO A 16 -4.90 -24.21 -25.69
C PRO A 16 -4.60 -22.73 -25.44
N TYR A 17 -4.65 -21.94 -26.51
CA TYR A 17 -4.87 -20.50 -26.46
C TYR A 17 -6.22 -20.28 -25.76
N GLY A 18 -6.24 -20.04 -24.45
CA GLY A 18 -7.53 -19.88 -23.75
C GLY A 18 -7.49 -19.91 -22.22
N GLY A 19 -6.47 -19.32 -21.60
CA GLY A 19 -6.34 -19.28 -20.13
C GLY A 19 -5.93 -17.92 -19.61
N GLY A 20 -6.51 -16.84 -20.15
CA GLY A 20 -6.46 -15.54 -19.48
C GLY A 20 -7.39 -15.60 -18.27
N VAL A 21 -6.89 -15.20 -17.10
CA VAL A 21 -7.67 -15.07 -15.87
C VAL A 21 -8.98 -14.31 -16.19
N PRO A 22 -10.16 -14.83 -15.82
CA PRO A 22 -11.42 -14.17 -16.14
C PRO A 22 -11.41 -12.71 -15.65
N PRO A 23 -11.95 -11.75 -16.42
CA PRO A 23 -12.05 -10.36 -15.99
C PRO A 23 -12.89 -10.27 -14.70
N GLY A 24 -12.25 -9.89 -13.59
CA GLY A 24 -12.79 -9.97 -12.23
C GLY A 24 -11.96 -10.84 -11.26
N GLU A 25 -11.02 -11.62 -11.79
CA GLU A 25 -10.12 -12.51 -11.03
C GLU A 25 -8.73 -11.90 -10.82
N THR A 26 -8.60 -10.58 -10.98
CA THR A 26 -7.58 -9.86 -10.20
C THR A 26 -7.83 -10.24 -8.74
N PRO A 27 -6.83 -10.80 -8.02
CA PRO A 27 -6.95 -11.02 -6.59
C PRO A 27 -7.53 -9.75 -5.93
N PRO A 28 -8.38 -9.88 -4.89
CA PRO A 28 -8.89 -8.72 -4.17
C PRO A 28 -7.71 -7.80 -3.95
N GLY A 29 -7.77 -6.58 -4.50
CA GLY A 29 -6.65 -5.67 -4.43
C GLY A 29 -6.20 -5.68 -2.99
N GLU A 30 -4.94 -6.05 -2.74
CA GLU A 30 -4.36 -6.02 -1.41
C GLU A 30 -4.39 -4.55 -1.03
N SER A 31 -5.54 -4.10 -0.49
CA SER A 31 -5.73 -2.76 0.02
C SER A 31 -4.94 -2.78 1.31
N SER A 32 -3.62 -2.70 1.14
CA SER A 32 -2.61 -2.77 2.17
C SER A 32 -2.61 -1.42 2.85
N THR A 33 -3.69 -1.17 3.58
CA THR A 33 -3.87 -0.02 4.47
C THR A 33 -4.44 -0.45 5.82
N GLY A 34 -4.66 -1.76 6.02
CA GLY A 34 -5.05 -2.30 7.31
C GLY A 34 -3.85 -2.70 8.16
N SER A 35 -3.71 -2.09 9.33
CA SER A 35 -2.81 -2.58 10.41
C SER A 35 -3.15 -3.99 10.94
N GLY A 36 -4.13 -4.67 10.35
CA GLY A 36 -4.71 -5.94 10.80
C GLY A 36 -4.30 -7.18 10.00
N ALA A 37 -3.36 -7.09 9.06
CA ALA A 37 -2.92 -8.25 8.26
C ALA A 37 -1.87 -9.15 8.98
N GLY A 38 -1.60 -8.92 10.26
CA GLY A 38 -0.67 -9.71 11.07
C GLY A 38 -1.31 -10.17 12.39
N PRO A 39 -0.69 -11.13 13.11
CA PRO A 39 -1.15 -11.60 14.41
C PRO A 39 -1.44 -10.42 15.36
N TYR A 40 -2.52 -10.53 16.15
CA TYR A 40 -2.91 -9.47 17.08
C TYR A 40 -1.72 -9.03 17.93
N ARG A 41 -1.42 -7.73 17.87
CA ARG A 41 -0.42 -7.10 18.72
C ARG A 41 -1.12 -6.02 19.54
N PRO A 42 -0.97 -6.00 20.87
CA PRO A 42 -1.54 -4.93 21.68
C PRO A 42 -0.93 -3.61 21.23
N LEU A 43 -1.80 -2.66 20.87
CA LEU A 43 -1.36 -1.35 20.41
C LEU A 43 -0.83 -0.58 21.62
N THR A 44 0.48 -0.40 21.69
CA THR A 44 1.11 0.45 22.72
C THR A 44 0.67 1.90 22.52
N ARG A 45 0.45 2.64 23.61
CA ARG A 45 0.16 4.08 23.59
C ARG A 45 1.37 4.84 23.01
N GLY A 46 1.42 4.93 21.68
CA GLY A 46 2.55 5.48 20.94
C GLY A 46 2.41 6.96 20.62
N TRP A 47 3.37 7.47 19.83
CA TRP A 47 3.52 8.87 19.43
C TRP A 47 2.57 9.30 18.29
N ALA A 48 1.47 8.58 18.06
CA ALA A 48 0.59 8.80 16.91
C ALA A 48 0.00 10.22 16.85
N LYS A 49 -0.24 10.84 18.01
CA LYS A 49 -0.75 12.22 18.09
C LYS A 49 0.32 13.28 17.93
N GLY A 50 1.59 12.93 18.07
CA GLY A 50 2.70 13.89 18.07
C GLY A 50 2.84 14.65 16.74
N PRO A 51 2.89 13.97 15.57
CA PRO A 51 2.93 14.65 14.28
C PRO A 51 1.73 15.56 14.05
N LEU A 52 0.52 15.11 14.44
CA LEU A 52 -0.69 15.93 14.34
C LEU A 52 -0.58 17.20 15.20
N LEU A 53 -0.10 17.08 16.44
CA LEU A 53 0.12 18.23 17.32
C LEU A 53 1.14 19.23 16.73
N VAL A 54 2.23 18.75 16.15
CA VAL A 54 3.24 19.60 15.51
C VAL A 54 2.63 20.39 14.34
N ILE A 55 1.83 19.72 13.50
CA ILE A 55 1.16 20.38 12.36
C ILE A 55 0.15 21.41 12.86
N CYS A 56 -0.67 21.08 13.86
CA CYS A 56 -1.62 22.02 14.45
C CYS A 56 -0.94 23.25 15.05
N LEU A 57 0.18 23.06 15.76
CA LEU A 57 0.94 24.17 16.35
C LEU A 57 1.55 25.06 15.28
N LEU A 58 2.14 24.48 14.24
CA LEU A 58 2.68 25.24 13.11
C LEU A 58 1.59 26.05 12.39
N ALA A 59 0.43 25.43 12.14
CA ALA A 59 -0.72 26.12 11.54
C ALA A 59 -1.21 27.29 12.41
N LEU A 60 -1.26 27.12 13.74
CA LEU A 60 -1.59 28.18 14.68
C LEU A 60 -0.60 29.35 14.62
N VAL A 61 0.70 29.07 14.56
CA VAL A 61 1.73 30.11 14.43
C VAL A 61 1.57 30.89 13.12
N CYS A 62 1.35 30.18 12.00
CA CYS A 62 1.10 30.83 10.71
C CYS A 62 -0.17 31.71 10.76
N ALA A 63 -1.27 31.19 11.32
CA ALA A 63 -2.52 31.93 11.43
C ALA A 63 -2.37 33.21 12.27
N LEU A 64 -1.68 33.12 13.42
CA LEU A 64 -1.42 34.28 14.27
C LEU A 64 -0.51 35.31 13.59
N PHE A 65 0.49 34.86 12.83
CA PHE A 65 1.34 35.76 12.04
C PHE A 65 0.53 36.55 11.01
N PHE A 66 -0.32 35.88 10.23
CA PHE A 66 -1.18 36.56 9.25
C PHE A 66 -2.21 37.46 9.92
N LEU A 67 -2.77 37.06 11.06
CA LEU A 67 -3.68 37.90 11.83
C LEU A 67 -2.99 39.19 12.31
N ALA A 68 -1.80 39.07 12.89
CA ALA A 68 -1.03 40.24 13.32
C ALA A 68 -0.64 41.15 12.14
N TYR A 69 -0.25 40.55 11.01
CA TYR A 69 0.06 41.28 9.78
C TYR A 69 -1.17 42.03 9.24
N ALA A 70 -2.34 41.40 9.21
CA ALA A 70 -3.58 42.02 8.78
C ALA A 70 -3.96 43.21 9.68
N ILE A 71 -3.86 43.05 11.00
CA ILE A 71 -4.09 44.14 11.97
C ILE A 71 -3.12 45.30 11.72
N MET A 72 -1.84 45.00 11.45
CA MET A 72 -0.84 46.03 11.20
C MET A 72 -1.07 46.80 9.89
N LEU A 73 -1.62 46.16 8.85
CA LEU A 73 -1.97 46.82 7.59
C LEU A 73 -3.27 47.64 7.66
N ASP A 74 -4.19 47.28 8.56
CA ASP A 74 -5.48 47.96 8.74
C ASP A 74 -5.39 49.20 9.65
N LEU A 75 -4.27 49.35 10.38
CA LEU A 75 -3.99 50.46 11.30
C LEU A 75 -3.35 51.66 10.57
#